data_AF-A0A107EXS8-F1
#
_entry.id   AF-A0A107EXS8-F1
#
_cell.length_a   1.000
_cell.length_b   1.000
_cell.length_c   1.000
_cell.angle_alpha   90.00
_cell.angle_beta   90.00
_cell.angle_gamma   90.00
#
_symmetry.space_group_name_H-M   'P 1'
#
loop_
_entity.id
_entity.type
_entity.pdbx_description
1 polymer ?
#
loop_
_entity_poly.entity_id
_entity_poly.type
_entity_poly.pdbx_seq_one_letter_code
_entity_poly.pdbx_strand_id
1 'polypeptide(L)'
;MTLKSHTGFAKHVLGVSIATALAACGGGGDAGSGQPSAGGGSTATPTISGKAIDGYLAGATVCLDVNNNGVCDAGEPSAVTDGNGAFSIPYSGDATGKTLLVQVTSATKDLSRPANFQFPASFTLSQIVQSTPAQVVSPLTTLVSAQMQTGLSRSQAIAAVQGLLGAQVDPNADYFANKDAATQSLAIQIVDKLGTFSTNGAVDAATVRNALNAMIAKGSVTSITQDDLAAQASKPLYQVADASQMLASPTYSFVDYLISFFGGYNPTPGSTNQALVRDMRHIVNGTLETRRQENLPAGSATWSDIAPGAYGGGKYDGLAGEYVLKADGTWSDFISEAQRLAPLPISNISTTLSGTDPVSGIGFTYEARSVDLSGQPLSVAAPAVPGFYDFAHASQLTGAAFPSSTTAYLGIQTYSADRIVLPVSMPMCDNAIVQSGLVCGGVPAYMDGSAIVMTSGSPGTTYTSVQQAIGTALQGANVGASSIQLSANHRATINNTSATWSVYAGNANVLVFDFAASDMAALITNNGRLQPLALGAKLVLALRAGRLQVGWLYPSTYADKALQFASSIPAPLMSALSAVVAASH
;
A
#
# COMPACT_ATOMS: atom_id res chain seq x y z
N MET A 1 14.81 -53.39 -26.04
CA MET A 1 13.55 -53.52 -26.80
C MET A 1 13.29 -52.19 -27.46
N THR A 2 13.08 -52.21 -28.78
CA THR A 2 12.66 -51.13 -29.69
C THR A 2 13.54 -49.87 -29.86
N LEU A 3 14.28 -49.90 -30.97
CA LEU A 3 14.80 -48.79 -31.79
C LEU A 3 13.72 -48.23 -32.75
N LYS A 4 14.05 -47.07 -33.36
CA LYS A 4 13.54 -46.44 -34.61
C LYS A 4 12.33 -45.49 -34.48
N SER A 5 12.16 -44.43 -35.27
CA SER A 5 13.00 -43.56 -36.12
C SER A 5 12.08 -42.50 -36.76
N HIS A 6 12.53 -41.24 -36.79
CA HIS A 6 12.39 -40.18 -37.81
C HIS A 6 11.11 -39.88 -38.65
N THR A 7 11.01 -38.58 -38.99
CA THR A 7 10.37 -37.89 -40.16
C THR A 7 8.84 -37.73 -40.13
N GLY A 8 8.19 -36.67 -40.62
CA GLY A 8 8.60 -35.49 -41.39
C GLY A 8 7.39 -34.60 -41.76
N PHE A 9 7.69 -33.40 -42.28
CA PHE A 9 6.91 -32.45 -43.11
C PHE A 9 5.52 -32.87 -43.64
N ALA A 10 4.51 -31.98 -43.57
CA ALA A 10 4.04 -31.13 -44.69
C ALA A 10 2.64 -30.49 -44.46
N LYS A 11 2.50 -29.27 -44.99
CA LYS A 11 1.34 -28.33 -45.02
C LYS A 11 0.32 -28.67 -46.11
N HIS A 12 -0.96 -28.31 -45.97
CA HIS A 12 -1.98 -27.93 -47.01
C HIS A 12 -3.11 -27.17 -46.24
N VAL A 13 -3.43 -25.87 -46.36
CA VAL A 13 -3.94 -24.96 -47.43
C VAL A 13 -5.33 -25.29 -47.99
N LEU A 14 -6.30 -24.38 -47.72
CA LEU A 14 -7.47 -23.87 -48.50
C LEU A 14 -8.53 -23.38 -47.47
N GLY A 15 -9.09 -22.16 -47.41
CA GLY A 15 -9.20 -21.04 -48.33
C GLY A 15 -10.46 -21.11 -49.19
N VAL A 16 -11.56 -20.41 -48.81
CA VAL A 16 -12.57 -19.75 -49.69
C VAL A 16 -13.52 -18.88 -48.86
N SER A 17 -13.68 -17.63 -49.29
CA SER A 17 -14.65 -16.59 -48.88
C SER A 17 -15.85 -16.56 -49.86
N ILE A 18 -16.98 -15.90 -49.51
CA ILE A 18 -17.71 -14.86 -50.31
C ILE A 18 -19.25 -14.79 -50.07
N ALA A 19 -19.67 -13.53 -49.84
CA ALA A 19 -20.87 -12.76 -50.22
C ALA A 19 -22.28 -12.86 -49.57
N THR A 20 -22.73 -11.63 -49.30
CA THR A 20 -24.05 -11.03 -49.04
C THR A 20 -24.90 -10.76 -50.29
N ALA A 21 -26.24 -10.79 -50.18
CA ALA A 21 -27.25 -9.92 -50.84
C ALA A 21 -28.65 -10.25 -50.26
N LEU A 22 -29.36 -9.36 -49.55
CA LEU A 22 -30.30 -8.30 -49.97
C LEU A 22 -31.65 -8.73 -50.63
N ALA A 23 -32.73 -8.37 -49.90
CA ALA A 23 -34.06 -7.91 -50.32
C ALA A 23 -35.00 -8.79 -51.17
N ALA A 24 -36.16 -9.10 -50.58
CA ALA A 24 -37.43 -9.21 -51.30
C ALA A 24 -38.55 -8.50 -50.51
N CYS A 25 -39.31 -7.69 -51.22
CA CYS A 25 -40.48 -6.94 -50.80
C CYS A 25 -41.76 -7.68 -51.24
N GLY A 26 -42.82 -7.63 -50.41
CA GLY A 26 -44.20 -7.60 -50.90
C GLY A 26 -45.09 -8.82 -50.59
N GLY A 27 -46.23 -8.56 -49.91
CA GLY A 27 -47.42 -9.42 -49.92
C GLY A 27 -48.20 -9.42 -48.60
N GLY A 28 -49.28 -8.63 -48.51
CA GLY A 28 -50.19 -8.57 -47.36
C GLY A 28 -51.41 -9.50 -47.43
N GLY A 29 -52.18 -9.56 -46.33
CA GLY A 29 -53.53 -10.14 -46.28
C GLY A 29 -53.90 -10.75 -44.92
N ASP A 30 -54.99 -10.26 -44.32
CA ASP A 30 -55.44 -10.40 -42.93
C ASP A 30 -55.91 -11.78 -42.43
N ALA A 31 -55.74 -12.04 -41.11
CA ALA A 31 -56.80 -12.41 -40.13
C ALA A 31 -56.32 -13.40 -39.03
N GLY A 32 -56.53 -13.02 -37.76
CA GLY A 32 -56.94 -13.97 -36.72
C GLY A 32 -55.91 -14.51 -35.71
N SER A 33 -55.81 -13.81 -34.57
CA SER A 33 -55.70 -14.31 -33.17
C SER A 33 -54.62 -15.33 -32.77
N GLY A 34 -53.78 -14.93 -31.81
CA GLY A 34 -53.19 -15.83 -30.80
C GLY A 34 -51.68 -15.72 -30.62
N GLN A 35 -51.23 -14.69 -29.90
CA GLN A 35 -49.84 -14.52 -29.46
C GLN A 35 -49.50 -15.45 -28.27
N PRO A 36 -48.38 -16.19 -28.30
CA PRO A 36 -47.59 -16.46 -27.12
C PRO A 36 -46.41 -15.48 -27.11
N SER A 37 -46.38 -14.64 -26.07
CA SER A 37 -45.29 -13.71 -25.81
C SER A 37 -44.00 -14.48 -25.58
N ALA A 38 -43.00 -14.26 -26.44
CA ALA A 38 -41.63 -14.69 -26.17
C ALA A 38 -41.10 -13.86 -25.00
N GLY A 39 -40.87 -14.53 -23.87
CA GLY A 39 -40.28 -13.92 -22.67
C GLY A 39 -38.92 -13.31 -22.99
N GLY A 40 -38.86 -11.99 -22.97
CA GLY A 40 -37.61 -11.25 -22.95
C GLY A 40 -36.87 -11.57 -21.66
N GLY A 41 -35.77 -12.32 -21.77
CA GLY A 41 -34.79 -12.45 -20.70
C GLY A 41 -34.12 -11.10 -20.49
N SER A 42 -34.68 -10.29 -19.59
CA SER A 42 -33.99 -9.12 -19.06
C SER A 42 -32.79 -9.61 -18.26
N THR A 43 -31.58 -9.45 -18.77
CA THR A 43 -30.36 -9.55 -17.97
C THR A 43 -30.51 -8.61 -16.78
N ALA A 44 -30.55 -9.16 -15.57
CA ALA A 44 -30.67 -8.38 -14.35
C ALA A 44 -29.46 -7.47 -14.20
N THR A 45 -29.70 -6.17 -13.99
CA THR A 45 -28.64 -5.21 -13.67
C THR A 45 -27.93 -5.66 -12.38
N PRO A 46 -26.59 -5.71 -12.35
CA PRO A 46 -25.89 -6.08 -11.12
C PRO A 46 -26.19 -5.09 -9.99
N THR A 47 -26.12 -5.57 -8.76
CA THR A 47 -26.52 -4.83 -7.56
C THR A 47 -25.40 -4.79 -6.53
N ILE A 48 -25.23 -3.65 -5.88
CA ILE A 48 -24.42 -3.50 -4.68
C ILE A 48 -25.35 -3.71 -3.48
N SER A 49 -25.13 -4.78 -2.73
CA SER A 49 -26.00 -5.17 -1.62
C SER A 49 -25.25 -5.17 -0.30
N GLY A 50 -25.95 -4.87 0.79
CA GLY A 50 -25.33 -4.82 2.10
C GLY A 50 -26.30 -4.47 3.21
N LYS A 51 -25.74 -4.12 4.36
CA LYS A 51 -26.49 -3.67 5.54
C LYS A 51 -25.93 -2.40 6.14
N ALA A 52 -26.81 -1.59 6.71
CA ALA A 52 -26.46 -0.45 7.55
C ALA A 52 -26.67 -0.78 9.03
N ILE A 53 -25.65 -0.58 9.88
CA ILE A 53 -25.60 -1.10 11.26
C ILE A 53 -25.02 -0.06 12.23
N ASP A 54 -25.82 0.44 13.17
CA ASP A 54 -25.44 0.79 14.57
C ASP A 54 -25.97 -0.34 15.47
N GLY A 55 -27.29 -0.44 15.65
CA GLY A 55 -28.06 -1.66 15.34
C GLY A 55 -28.60 -1.59 13.90
N TYR A 56 -29.40 -2.55 13.44
CA TYR A 56 -29.94 -2.45 12.07
C TYR A 56 -30.68 -1.11 11.87
N LEU A 57 -30.22 -0.33 10.89
CA LEU A 57 -30.75 1.01 10.59
C LEU A 57 -31.82 0.90 9.52
N ALA A 58 -33.09 0.99 9.91
CA ALA A 58 -34.24 0.93 8.99
C ALA A 58 -34.67 2.32 8.53
N GLY A 59 -35.00 2.47 7.24
CA GLY A 59 -35.45 3.74 6.65
C GLY A 59 -34.34 4.77 6.42
N ALA A 60 -33.07 4.36 6.38
CA ALA A 60 -31.95 5.21 6.02
C ALA A 60 -31.74 5.21 4.49
N THR A 61 -31.39 6.36 3.92
CA THR A 61 -30.99 6.44 2.51
C THR A 61 -29.54 5.98 2.39
N VAL A 62 -29.28 5.09 1.44
CA VAL A 62 -27.95 4.61 1.06
C VAL A 62 -27.65 5.05 -0.36
N CYS A 63 -26.52 5.68 -0.61
CA CYS A 63 -26.08 6.03 -1.96
C CYS A 63 -24.66 5.53 -2.24
N LEU A 64 -24.38 5.28 -3.51
CA LEU A 64 -23.03 5.11 -4.03
C LEU A 64 -22.52 6.47 -4.48
N ASP A 65 -21.56 7.02 -3.75
CA ASP A 65 -20.89 8.28 -4.06
C ASP A 65 -19.96 8.06 -5.27
N VAL A 66 -20.45 8.43 -6.46
CA VAL A 66 -19.76 8.17 -7.72
C VAL A 66 -18.78 9.28 -8.07
N ASN A 67 -18.98 10.48 -7.52
CA ASN A 67 -18.15 11.65 -7.76
C ASN A 67 -17.09 11.87 -6.65
N ASN A 68 -17.13 11.08 -5.58
CA ASN A 68 -16.25 11.10 -4.42
C ASN A 68 -16.29 12.40 -3.60
N ASN A 69 -17.43 13.09 -3.55
CA ASN A 69 -17.56 14.33 -2.78
C ASN A 69 -18.03 14.14 -1.33
N GLY A 70 -18.35 12.90 -0.94
CA GLY A 70 -18.80 12.55 0.42
C GLY A 70 -20.24 12.96 0.73
N VAL A 71 -21.06 13.27 -0.27
CA VAL A 71 -22.46 13.67 -0.15
C VAL A 71 -23.31 12.79 -1.05
N CYS A 72 -24.49 12.35 -0.58
CA CYS A 72 -25.47 11.72 -1.47
C CYS A 72 -26.13 12.78 -2.36
N ASP A 73 -25.63 12.91 -3.59
CA ASP A 73 -26.14 13.88 -4.55
C ASP A 73 -27.39 13.39 -5.28
N ALA A 74 -28.16 14.36 -5.79
CA ALA A 74 -29.28 14.04 -6.67
C ALA A 74 -28.77 13.38 -7.97
N GLY A 75 -29.30 12.19 -8.27
CA GLY A 75 -28.94 11.42 -9.45
C GLY A 75 -27.92 10.31 -9.20
N GLU A 76 -27.37 10.21 -8.00
CA GLU A 76 -26.51 9.08 -7.64
C GLU A 76 -27.33 7.80 -7.38
N PRO A 77 -26.78 6.61 -7.71
CA PRO A 77 -27.44 5.34 -7.43
C PRO A 77 -27.72 5.19 -5.93
N SER A 78 -28.97 4.94 -5.57
CA SER A 78 -29.39 4.89 -4.16
C SER A 78 -30.51 3.89 -3.88
N ALA A 79 -30.67 3.55 -2.61
CA ALA A 79 -31.71 2.70 -2.07
C ALA A 79 -32.09 3.15 -0.65
N VAL A 80 -33.20 2.66 -0.11
CA VAL A 80 -33.60 2.85 1.29
C VAL A 80 -33.48 1.53 2.02
N THR A 81 -32.93 1.55 3.23
CA THR A 81 -32.77 0.33 4.03
C THR A 81 -34.11 -0.21 4.52
N ASP A 82 -34.26 -1.53 4.46
CA ASP A 82 -35.45 -2.24 4.93
C ASP A 82 -35.48 -2.44 6.46
N GLY A 83 -36.48 -3.17 6.96
CA GLY A 83 -36.63 -3.50 8.38
C GLY A 83 -35.53 -4.40 8.96
N ASN A 84 -34.59 -4.88 8.15
CA ASN A 84 -33.40 -5.62 8.59
C ASN A 84 -32.12 -4.79 8.34
N GLY A 85 -32.26 -3.49 8.03
CA GLY A 85 -31.16 -2.61 7.67
C GLY A 85 -30.53 -2.93 6.30
N ALA A 86 -31.13 -3.81 5.51
CA ALA A 86 -30.58 -4.26 4.25
C ALA A 86 -30.88 -3.27 3.12
N PHE A 87 -29.93 -3.11 2.20
CA PHE A 87 -30.08 -2.31 0.99
C PHE A 87 -29.60 -3.08 -0.25
N SER A 88 -30.11 -2.69 -1.42
CA SER A 88 -29.66 -3.18 -2.73
C SER A 88 -29.74 -2.05 -3.74
N ILE A 89 -28.59 -1.60 -4.25
CA ILE A 89 -28.46 -0.49 -5.20
C ILE A 89 -28.13 -1.08 -6.59
N PRO A 90 -29.00 -0.92 -7.60
CA PRO A 90 -28.67 -1.29 -8.97
C PRO A 90 -27.54 -0.43 -9.52
N TYR A 91 -26.45 -1.06 -9.96
CA TYR A 91 -25.29 -0.35 -10.53
C TYR A 91 -24.52 -1.25 -11.51
N SER A 92 -24.39 -0.82 -12.75
CA SER A 92 -23.74 -1.59 -13.83
C SER A 92 -22.24 -1.33 -13.99
N GLY A 93 -21.68 -0.34 -13.27
CA GLY A 93 -20.25 -0.03 -13.30
C GLY A 93 -19.45 -0.82 -12.26
N ASP A 94 -18.12 -0.62 -12.25
CA ASP A 94 -17.28 -1.12 -11.15
C ASP A 94 -17.45 -0.20 -9.92
N ALA A 95 -18.05 -0.75 -8.87
CA ALA A 95 -18.25 -0.05 -7.61
C ALA A 95 -17.05 -0.15 -6.68
N THR A 96 -16.13 -1.09 -6.94
CA THR A 96 -14.98 -1.35 -6.06
C THR A 96 -14.16 -0.09 -5.86
N GLY A 97 -13.84 0.24 -4.61
CA GLY A 97 -13.08 1.44 -4.27
C GLY A 97 -13.90 2.74 -4.20
N LYS A 98 -15.16 2.75 -4.64
CA LYS A 98 -16.08 3.89 -4.41
C LYS A 98 -16.62 3.89 -2.98
N THR A 99 -17.23 4.99 -2.56
CA THR A 99 -17.78 5.13 -1.21
C THR A 99 -19.27 4.85 -1.19
N LEU A 100 -19.72 4.00 -0.25
CA LEU A 100 -21.12 3.93 0.15
C LEU A 100 -21.35 4.89 1.31
N LEU A 101 -22.41 5.67 1.22
CA LEU A 101 -22.83 6.60 2.27
C LEU A 101 -24.22 6.20 2.77
N VAL A 102 -24.39 6.15 4.08
CA VAL A 102 -25.68 5.95 4.74
C VAL A 102 -26.06 7.21 5.50
N GLN A 103 -27.12 7.87 5.06
CA GLN A 103 -27.65 9.07 5.71
C GLN A 103 -28.58 8.67 6.84
N VAL A 104 -28.14 8.95 8.08
CA VAL A 104 -28.93 8.74 9.29
C VAL A 104 -29.60 10.04 9.67
N THR A 105 -30.91 9.99 9.90
CA THR A 105 -31.74 11.15 10.25
C THR A 105 -32.64 10.83 11.44
N SER A 106 -33.42 11.79 11.92
CA SER A 106 -34.43 11.56 12.96
C SER A 106 -35.53 10.57 12.54
N ALA A 107 -35.72 10.34 11.23
CA ALA A 107 -36.67 9.36 10.70
C ALA A 107 -36.11 7.92 10.71
N THR A 108 -34.79 7.77 10.73
CA THR A 108 -34.12 6.45 10.75
C THR A 108 -34.39 5.74 12.08
N LYS A 109 -34.70 4.44 12.02
CA LYS A 109 -34.92 3.60 13.20
C LYS A 109 -33.73 2.68 13.44
N ASP A 110 -33.20 2.72 14.65
CA ASP A 110 -32.18 1.79 15.11
C ASP A 110 -32.84 0.68 15.92
N LEU A 111 -32.77 -0.56 15.41
CA LEU A 111 -33.43 -1.71 16.02
C LEU A 111 -32.73 -2.24 17.29
N SER A 112 -31.57 -1.69 17.66
CA SER A 112 -30.93 -1.95 18.96
C SER A 112 -31.42 -1.02 20.07
N ARG A 113 -32.10 0.08 19.71
CA ARG A 113 -32.55 1.12 20.64
C ARG A 113 -34.07 1.03 20.88
N PRO A 114 -34.60 1.66 21.95
CA PRO A 114 -36.04 1.69 22.20
C PRO A 114 -36.83 2.20 20.99
N ALA A 115 -38.04 1.67 20.75
CA ALA A 115 -38.82 1.96 19.54
C ALA A 115 -39.15 3.46 19.33
N ASN A 116 -39.21 4.25 20.41
CA ASN A 116 -39.45 5.68 20.40
C ASN A 116 -38.17 6.53 20.28
N PHE A 117 -36.99 5.89 20.23
CA PHE A 117 -35.73 6.58 20.01
C PHE A 117 -35.74 7.28 18.65
N GLN A 118 -35.16 8.49 18.64
CA GLN A 118 -34.88 9.26 17.43
C GLN A 118 -33.45 9.77 17.56
N PHE A 119 -32.70 9.70 16.48
CA PHE A 119 -31.37 10.30 16.46
C PHE A 119 -31.48 11.81 16.68
N PRO A 120 -30.78 12.38 17.68
CA PRO A 120 -30.87 13.80 18.00
C PRO A 120 -30.18 14.69 16.96
N ALA A 121 -29.30 14.10 16.15
CA ALA A 121 -28.62 14.77 15.04
C ALA A 121 -28.57 13.85 13.83
N SER A 122 -28.60 14.44 12.64
CA SER A 122 -28.30 13.75 11.38
C SER A 122 -26.79 13.61 11.19
N PHE A 123 -26.36 12.51 10.58
CA PHE A 123 -24.96 12.23 10.25
C PHE A 123 -24.88 11.22 9.11
N THR A 124 -23.68 11.05 8.55
CA THR A 124 -23.44 10.08 7.47
C THR A 124 -22.42 9.05 7.91
N LEU A 125 -22.77 7.77 7.79
CA LEU A 125 -21.84 6.64 7.92
C LEU A 125 -21.29 6.29 6.54
N SER A 126 -20.07 5.74 6.49
CA SER A 126 -19.41 5.44 5.23
C SER A 126 -18.66 4.11 5.22
N GLN A 127 -18.55 3.53 4.04
CA GLN A 127 -17.68 2.39 3.77
C GLN A 127 -17.12 2.50 2.35
N ILE A 128 -15.83 2.23 2.17
CA ILE A 128 -15.28 1.95 0.83
C ILE A 128 -15.73 0.55 0.38
N VAL A 129 -16.38 0.48 -0.79
CA VAL A 129 -16.89 -0.76 -1.40
C VAL A 129 -15.75 -1.75 -1.60
N GLN A 130 -15.98 -2.98 -1.14
CA GLN A 130 -15.08 -4.11 -1.32
C GLN A 130 -15.57 -5.03 -2.43
N SER A 131 -14.68 -5.86 -2.97
CA SER A 131 -15.03 -6.92 -3.92
C SER A 131 -15.84 -8.08 -3.31
N THR A 132 -16.22 -7.98 -2.03
CA THR A 132 -17.11 -8.94 -1.36
C THR A 132 -18.57 -8.70 -1.79
N PRO A 133 -19.43 -9.73 -1.84
CA PRO A 133 -20.82 -9.55 -2.26
C PRO A 133 -21.68 -8.72 -1.29
N ALA A 134 -21.36 -8.77 0.01
CA ALA A 134 -22.12 -8.12 1.05
C ALA A 134 -21.29 -7.01 1.70
N GLN A 135 -21.79 -5.78 1.64
CA GLN A 135 -21.21 -4.60 2.25
C GLN A 135 -21.80 -4.37 3.66
N VAL A 136 -21.05 -3.76 4.57
CA VAL A 136 -21.47 -3.39 5.93
C VAL A 136 -21.09 -1.93 6.22
N VAL A 137 -22.07 -1.05 6.17
CA VAL A 137 -21.89 0.36 6.54
C VAL A 137 -22.24 0.54 8.02
N SER A 138 -21.25 0.84 8.85
CA SER A 138 -21.37 0.94 10.31
C SER A 138 -20.45 2.03 10.88
N PRO A 139 -20.58 2.40 12.17
CA PRO A 139 -19.60 3.27 12.84
C PRO A 139 -18.16 2.76 12.73
N LEU A 140 -17.96 1.43 12.67
CA LEU A 140 -16.63 0.81 12.57
C LEU A 140 -16.05 0.93 11.16
N THR A 141 -16.85 0.68 10.11
CA THR A 141 -16.37 0.89 8.74
C THR A 141 -16.23 2.38 8.40
N THR A 142 -16.98 3.25 9.08
CA THR A 142 -16.79 4.70 9.00
C THR A 142 -15.47 5.12 9.66
N LEU A 143 -15.10 4.53 10.80
CA LEU A 143 -13.78 4.69 11.41
C LEU A 143 -12.66 4.27 10.46
N VAL A 144 -12.80 3.12 9.79
CA VAL A 144 -11.81 2.65 8.79
C VAL A 144 -11.70 3.66 7.63
N SER A 145 -12.82 4.16 7.12
CA SER A 145 -12.85 5.16 6.05
C SER A 145 -12.19 6.48 6.49
N ALA A 146 -12.45 6.94 7.72
CA ALA A 146 -11.81 8.13 8.28
C ALA A 146 -10.28 7.96 8.46
N GLN A 147 -9.84 6.77 8.87
CA GLN A 147 -8.42 6.44 8.96
C GLN A 147 -7.75 6.35 7.58
N MET A 148 -8.43 5.80 6.57
CA MET A 148 -7.95 5.88 5.19
C MET A 148 -7.81 7.35 4.73
N GLN A 149 -8.71 8.24 5.13
CA GLN A 149 -8.60 9.66 4.81
C GLN A 149 -7.38 10.36 5.44
N THR A 150 -6.64 9.70 6.34
CA THR A 150 -5.32 10.17 6.85
C THR A 150 -4.13 9.70 6.02
N GLY A 151 -4.36 8.93 4.95
CA GLY A 151 -3.32 8.37 4.08
C GLY A 151 -2.90 6.93 4.41
N LEU A 152 -3.62 6.22 5.29
CA LEU A 152 -3.39 4.81 5.60
C LEU A 152 -3.94 3.87 4.53
N SER A 153 -3.25 2.78 4.18
CA SER A 153 -3.89 1.71 3.39
C SER A 153 -5.09 1.14 4.14
N ARG A 154 -6.01 0.43 3.46
CA ARG A 154 -7.16 -0.18 4.14
C ARG A 154 -6.73 -1.13 5.27
N SER A 155 -5.71 -1.94 5.03
CA SER A 155 -5.18 -2.88 6.04
C SER A 155 -4.59 -2.15 7.25
N GLN A 156 -3.85 -1.06 7.03
CA GLN A 156 -3.35 -0.20 8.11
C GLN A 156 -4.48 0.50 8.87
N ALA A 157 -5.51 0.98 8.16
CA ALA A 157 -6.68 1.60 8.77
C ALA A 157 -7.47 0.60 9.63
N ILE A 158 -7.66 -0.64 9.16
CA ILE A 158 -8.27 -1.72 9.95
C ILE A 158 -7.45 -1.99 11.21
N ALA A 159 -6.12 -2.11 11.11
CA ALA A 159 -5.25 -2.34 12.26
C ALA A 159 -5.32 -1.19 13.28
N ALA A 160 -5.37 0.06 12.82
CA ALA A 160 -5.55 1.23 13.69
C ALA A 160 -6.90 1.19 14.43
N VAL A 161 -7.97 0.85 13.72
CA VAL A 161 -9.31 0.69 14.32
C VAL A 161 -9.33 -0.46 15.32
N GLN A 162 -8.74 -1.60 14.99
CA GLN A 162 -8.59 -2.73 15.92
C GLN A 162 -7.81 -2.38 17.18
N GLY A 163 -6.89 -1.41 17.12
CA GLY A 163 -6.23 -0.86 18.31
C GLY A 163 -7.19 -0.22 19.30
N LEU A 164 -8.28 0.39 18.82
CA LEU A 164 -9.35 0.96 19.65
C LEU A 164 -10.39 -0.08 20.09
N LEU A 165 -10.76 -1.00 19.19
CA LEU A 165 -11.84 -1.98 19.44
C LEU A 165 -11.38 -3.23 20.21
N GLY A 166 -10.09 -3.56 20.14
CA GLY A 166 -9.53 -4.86 20.49
C GLY A 166 -9.07 -5.63 19.25
N ALA A 167 -7.87 -6.21 19.30
CA ALA A 167 -7.12 -6.72 18.14
C ALA A 167 -7.79 -7.85 17.30
N GLN A 168 -8.93 -8.38 17.72
CA GLN A 168 -9.64 -9.48 17.05
C GLN A 168 -10.99 -9.07 16.44
N VAL A 169 -11.42 -7.82 16.63
CA VAL A 169 -12.69 -7.33 16.06
C VAL A 169 -12.51 -7.09 14.57
N ASP A 170 -13.39 -7.65 13.73
CA ASP A 170 -13.47 -7.29 12.30
C ASP A 170 -14.43 -6.12 12.12
N PRO A 171 -13.95 -4.92 11.70
CA PRO A 171 -14.81 -3.77 11.45
C PRO A 171 -15.91 -4.01 10.39
N ASN A 172 -15.73 -4.97 9.49
CA ASN A 172 -16.69 -5.29 8.42
C ASN A 172 -17.69 -6.38 8.81
N ALA A 173 -17.58 -6.95 10.02
CA ALA A 173 -18.50 -7.98 10.47
C ALA A 173 -19.88 -7.39 10.82
N ASP A 174 -20.93 -8.17 10.56
CA ASP A 174 -22.27 -7.94 11.12
C ASP A 174 -22.25 -8.32 12.62
N TYR A 175 -21.68 -7.44 13.44
CA TYR A 175 -21.54 -7.62 14.88
C TYR A 175 -22.90 -7.71 15.59
N PHE A 176 -23.97 -7.25 14.95
CA PHE A 176 -25.34 -7.38 15.45
C PHE A 176 -25.85 -8.82 15.27
N ALA A 177 -25.72 -9.39 14.07
CA ALA A 177 -26.02 -10.80 13.81
C ALA A 177 -25.16 -11.74 14.67
N ASN A 178 -23.88 -11.40 14.86
CA ASN A 178 -22.94 -12.17 15.68
C ASN A 178 -23.22 -12.07 17.18
N LYS A 179 -24.12 -11.20 17.63
CA LYS A 179 -24.42 -10.93 19.05
C LYS A 179 -23.19 -10.51 19.86
N ASP A 180 -22.28 -9.78 19.23
CA ASP A 180 -21.09 -9.21 19.90
C ASP A 180 -21.50 -7.97 20.70
N ALA A 181 -21.86 -8.19 21.97
CA ALA A 181 -22.34 -7.12 22.85
C ALA A 181 -21.30 -6.01 23.11
N ALA A 182 -20.01 -6.35 23.11
CA ALA A 182 -18.94 -5.38 23.34
C ALA A 182 -18.83 -4.42 22.15
N THR A 183 -18.80 -4.98 20.94
CA THR A 183 -18.74 -4.20 19.70
C THR A 183 -20.03 -3.39 19.48
N GLN A 184 -21.20 -3.94 19.78
CA GLN A 184 -22.48 -3.19 19.74
C GLN A 184 -22.48 -1.98 20.67
N SER A 185 -22.05 -2.18 21.93
CA SER A 185 -21.96 -1.08 22.91
C SER A 185 -21.00 0.02 22.46
N LEU A 186 -19.89 -0.37 21.82
CA LEU A 186 -18.91 0.57 21.32
C LEU A 186 -19.41 1.34 20.09
N ALA A 187 -20.11 0.69 19.17
CA ALA A 187 -20.75 1.34 18.03
C ALA A 187 -21.76 2.42 18.49
N ILE A 188 -22.61 2.10 19.46
CA ILE A 188 -23.56 3.04 20.07
C ILE A 188 -22.82 4.22 20.70
N GLN A 189 -21.74 3.98 21.45
CA GLN A 189 -20.94 5.04 22.07
C GLN A 189 -20.29 5.97 21.04
N ILE A 190 -19.82 5.43 19.91
CA ILE A 190 -19.27 6.24 18.81
C ILE A 190 -20.35 7.17 18.28
N VAL A 191 -21.53 6.63 17.93
CA VAL A 191 -22.65 7.42 17.38
C VAL A 191 -23.15 8.48 18.36
N ASP A 192 -23.34 8.10 19.63
CA ASP A 192 -23.78 9.03 20.67
C ASP A 192 -22.77 10.16 20.86
N LYS A 193 -21.47 9.83 20.86
CA LYS A 193 -20.41 10.83 20.97
C LYS A 193 -20.38 11.76 19.76
N LEU A 194 -20.54 11.25 18.53
CA LEU A 194 -20.66 12.10 17.34
C LEU A 194 -21.79 13.12 17.49
N GLY A 195 -22.94 12.71 18.03
CA GLY A 195 -24.08 13.59 18.28
C GLY A 195 -23.76 14.78 19.22
N THR A 196 -22.78 14.63 20.12
CA THR A 196 -22.35 15.72 21.02
C THR A 196 -21.64 16.88 20.31
N PHE A 197 -21.15 16.65 19.08
CA PHE A 197 -20.54 17.68 18.23
C PHE A 197 -21.52 18.25 17.20
N SER A 198 -22.80 17.93 17.31
CA SER A 198 -23.80 18.43 16.36
C SER A 198 -23.98 19.95 16.46
N THR A 199 -24.14 20.56 15.29
CA THR A 199 -24.51 21.96 15.15
C THR A 199 -25.82 22.01 14.34
N ASN A 200 -26.83 22.72 14.84
CA ASN A 200 -28.16 22.80 14.21
C ASN A 200 -28.81 21.43 13.91
N GLY A 201 -28.60 20.43 14.77
CA GLY A 201 -29.18 19.09 14.58
C GLY A 201 -28.50 18.24 13.49
N ALA A 202 -27.29 18.60 13.07
CA ALA A 202 -26.50 17.81 12.13
C ALA A 202 -25.03 17.74 12.54
N VAL A 203 -24.37 16.65 12.18
CA VAL A 203 -22.91 16.47 12.25
C VAL A 203 -22.44 16.33 10.80
N ASP A 204 -21.74 17.35 10.29
CA ASP A 204 -21.24 17.32 8.92
C ASP A 204 -20.12 16.28 8.73
N ALA A 205 -19.84 15.92 7.46
CA ALA A 205 -18.86 14.89 7.12
C ALA A 205 -17.45 15.21 7.64
N ALA A 206 -17.07 16.49 7.70
CA ALA A 206 -15.78 16.91 8.22
C ALA A 206 -15.69 16.67 9.74
N THR A 207 -16.73 17.01 10.47
CA THR A 207 -16.86 16.82 11.92
C THR A 207 -16.88 15.34 12.26
N VAL A 208 -17.64 14.52 11.51
CA VAL A 208 -17.61 13.06 11.67
C VAL A 208 -16.19 12.54 11.49
N ARG A 209 -15.55 12.82 10.36
CA ARG A 209 -14.16 12.38 10.08
C ARG A 209 -13.19 12.81 11.18
N ASN A 210 -13.22 14.08 11.57
CA ASN A 210 -12.28 14.63 12.54
C ASN A 210 -12.49 14.03 13.93
N ALA A 211 -13.75 13.82 14.35
CA ALA A 211 -14.07 13.16 15.61
C ALA A 211 -13.59 11.71 15.61
N LEU A 212 -13.88 10.94 14.55
CA LEU A 212 -13.44 9.55 14.43
C LEU A 212 -11.91 9.41 14.43
N ASN A 213 -11.20 10.30 13.72
CA ASN A 213 -9.74 10.34 13.75
C ASN A 213 -9.18 10.75 15.12
N ALA A 214 -9.86 11.63 15.85
CA ALA A 214 -9.51 11.96 17.22
C ALA A 214 -9.69 10.77 18.17
N MET A 215 -10.74 9.95 17.98
CA MET A 215 -10.95 8.75 18.81
C MET A 215 -9.79 7.77 18.70
N ILE A 216 -9.31 7.53 17.46
CA ILE A 216 -8.16 6.66 17.20
C ILE A 216 -6.88 7.27 17.78
N ALA A 217 -6.62 8.55 17.49
CA ALA A 217 -5.42 9.23 17.97
C ALA A 217 -5.32 9.26 19.50
N LYS A 218 -6.46 9.35 20.19
CA LYS A 218 -6.54 9.39 21.66
C LYS A 218 -6.70 8.00 22.30
N GLY A 219 -7.00 6.98 21.51
CA GLY A 219 -7.34 5.63 22.01
C GLY A 219 -8.61 5.63 22.87
N SER A 220 -9.55 6.54 22.61
CA SER A 220 -10.73 6.73 23.46
C SER A 220 -11.88 7.36 22.69
N VAL A 221 -13.08 6.76 22.80
CA VAL A 221 -14.31 7.33 22.23
C VAL A 221 -14.82 8.49 23.09
N THR A 222 -14.82 8.35 24.40
CA THR A 222 -15.53 9.28 25.29
C THR A 222 -14.76 10.56 25.59
N SER A 223 -13.42 10.51 25.58
CA SER A 223 -12.58 11.62 26.04
C SER A 223 -12.23 12.66 24.99
N ILE A 224 -12.68 12.53 23.73
CA ILE A 224 -12.39 13.50 22.67
C ILE A 224 -13.09 14.85 22.89
N THR A 225 -12.42 15.94 22.53
CA THR A 225 -12.86 17.34 22.68
C THR A 225 -12.88 18.09 21.34
N GLN A 226 -13.42 19.31 21.33
CA GLN A 226 -13.41 20.17 20.14
C GLN A 226 -11.99 20.51 19.66
N ASP A 227 -11.04 20.66 20.59
CA ASP A 227 -9.63 20.90 20.26
C ASP A 227 -9.01 19.69 19.57
N ASP A 228 -9.37 18.46 19.98
CA ASP A 228 -8.93 17.25 19.31
C ASP A 228 -9.45 17.21 17.85
N LEU A 229 -10.69 17.65 17.61
CA LEU A 229 -11.26 17.78 16.27
C LEU A 229 -10.51 18.83 15.43
N ALA A 230 -10.21 19.99 16.02
CA ALA A 230 -9.44 21.04 15.35
C ALA A 230 -8.03 20.58 14.98
N ALA A 231 -7.39 19.78 15.85
CA ALA A 231 -6.09 19.18 15.59
C ALA A 231 -6.11 18.14 14.46
N GLN A 232 -7.24 17.44 14.23
CA GLN A 232 -7.38 16.60 13.03
C GLN A 232 -7.71 17.42 11.79
N ALA A 233 -8.48 18.51 11.93
CA ALA A 233 -8.87 19.37 10.82
C ALA A 233 -7.69 20.07 10.12
N SER A 234 -6.58 20.29 10.83
CA SER A 234 -5.36 20.89 10.28
C SER A 234 -4.51 19.94 9.44
N LYS A 235 -4.77 18.62 9.52
CA LYS A 235 -4.01 17.60 8.79
C LYS A 235 -4.49 17.49 7.34
N PRO A 236 -3.60 17.08 6.40
CA PRO A 236 -4.01 16.81 5.02
C PRO A 236 -5.14 15.77 4.94
N LEU A 237 -6.12 16.04 4.08
CA LEU A 237 -7.24 15.15 3.80
C LEU A 237 -7.01 14.41 2.48
N TYR A 238 -6.86 13.08 2.56
CA TYR A 238 -6.68 12.22 1.39
C TYR A 238 -8.04 11.65 0.94
N GLN A 239 -8.40 11.88 -0.32
CA GLN A 239 -9.67 11.44 -0.91
C GLN A 239 -9.42 10.42 -2.00
N VAL A 240 -10.36 9.49 -2.24
CA VAL A 240 -10.22 8.49 -3.31
C VAL A 240 -10.00 9.19 -4.65
N ALA A 241 -9.02 8.71 -5.42
CA ALA A 241 -8.78 9.15 -6.79
C ALA A 241 -8.65 7.95 -7.72
N ASP A 242 -9.05 8.13 -8.98
CA ASP A 242 -8.91 7.09 -9.99
C ASP A 242 -7.44 6.94 -10.42
N ALA A 243 -6.81 5.84 -9.99
CA ALA A 243 -5.40 5.57 -10.30
C ALA A 243 -5.16 5.41 -11.81
N SER A 244 -6.12 4.86 -12.56
CA SER A 244 -5.99 4.70 -14.01
C SER A 244 -5.98 6.04 -14.73
N GLN A 245 -6.81 6.99 -14.29
CA GLN A 245 -6.84 8.34 -14.86
C GLN A 245 -5.61 9.14 -14.44
N MET A 246 -5.22 9.08 -13.17
CA MET A 246 -4.03 9.77 -12.65
C MET A 246 -2.76 9.34 -13.38
N LEU A 247 -2.56 8.03 -13.55
CA LEU A 247 -1.35 7.46 -14.13
C LEU A 247 -1.40 7.30 -15.65
N ALA A 248 -2.46 7.78 -16.31
CA ALA A 248 -2.49 7.93 -17.77
C ALA A 248 -1.45 8.94 -18.27
N SER A 249 -0.88 9.75 -17.38
CA SER A 249 0.26 10.61 -17.62
C SER A 249 1.30 10.45 -16.48
N PRO A 250 2.58 10.76 -16.75
CA PRO A 250 3.63 10.77 -15.74
C PRO A 250 3.29 11.58 -14.48
N THR A 251 3.46 10.96 -13.33
CA THR A 251 3.46 11.61 -12.02
C THR A 251 4.84 11.51 -11.40
N TYR A 252 5.17 12.46 -10.50
CA TYR A 252 6.53 12.63 -9.99
C TYR A 252 6.56 12.69 -8.47
N SER A 253 7.33 11.81 -7.83
CA SER A 253 7.54 11.82 -6.38
C SER A 253 9.00 12.06 -6.04
N PHE A 254 9.26 12.96 -5.10
CA PHE A 254 10.59 13.05 -4.50
C PHE A 254 10.90 11.75 -3.76
N VAL A 255 12.11 11.23 -3.96
CA VAL A 255 12.57 9.98 -3.34
C VAL A 255 13.55 10.32 -2.24
N ASP A 256 14.70 10.88 -2.62
CA ASP A 256 15.79 11.21 -1.73
C ASP A 256 16.85 12.05 -2.48
N TYR A 257 18.05 12.09 -1.94
CA TYR A 257 19.22 12.71 -2.50
C TYR A 257 20.29 11.68 -2.85
N LEU A 258 20.94 11.88 -3.99
CA LEU A 258 22.08 11.09 -4.40
C LEU A 258 23.36 11.59 -3.73
N ILE A 259 24.01 10.68 -2.99
CA ILE A 259 25.42 10.81 -2.61
C ILE A 259 26.16 9.59 -3.15
N SER A 260 27.26 9.80 -3.89
CA SER A 260 28.08 8.71 -4.41
C SER A 260 28.66 7.87 -3.27
N PHE A 261 28.14 6.66 -3.07
CA PHE A 261 28.59 5.71 -2.03
C PHE A 261 29.88 4.96 -2.41
N PHE A 262 30.14 4.77 -3.71
CA PHE A 262 31.19 3.86 -4.19
C PHE A 262 32.20 4.63 -5.05
N GLY A 263 33.41 4.87 -4.51
CA GLY A 263 34.57 5.29 -5.30
C GLY A 263 34.72 6.77 -5.61
N GLY A 264 34.31 7.68 -4.71
CA GLY A 264 34.66 9.10 -4.89
C GLY A 264 33.81 10.06 -4.06
N TYR A 265 33.80 9.92 -2.74
CA TYR A 265 33.48 11.07 -1.89
C TYR A 265 34.61 12.08 -2.04
N ASN A 266 34.45 13.05 -2.94
CA ASN A 266 35.20 14.29 -2.86
C ASN A 266 34.31 15.30 -2.13
N PRO A 267 34.52 15.55 -0.81
CA PRO A 267 33.76 16.53 -0.04
C PRO A 267 33.95 17.97 -0.51
N THR A 268 34.74 18.21 -1.56
CA THR A 268 35.01 19.56 -2.03
C THR A 268 33.70 20.23 -2.48
N PRO A 269 33.37 21.42 -1.94
CA PRO A 269 32.28 22.24 -2.45
C PRO A 269 32.41 22.42 -3.97
N GLY A 270 31.37 22.04 -4.73
CA GLY A 270 31.39 22.06 -6.21
C GLY A 270 31.56 20.71 -6.91
N SER A 271 31.55 19.58 -6.19
CA SER A 271 31.46 18.24 -6.80
C SER A 271 30.17 18.08 -7.60
N THR A 272 30.28 17.71 -8.88
CA THR A 272 29.15 17.66 -9.84
C THR A 272 28.28 16.40 -9.74
N ASN A 273 28.54 15.50 -8.77
CA ASN A 273 27.90 14.18 -8.68
C ASN A 273 26.76 14.12 -7.63
N GLN A 274 26.14 15.26 -7.39
CA GLN A 274 25.19 15.51 -6.32
C GLN A 274 23.85 15.89 -6.95
N ALA A 275 22.76 15.19 -6.65
CA ALA A 275 21.45 15.43 -7.27
C ALA A 275 20.28 15.00 -6.39
N LEU A 276 19.19 15.76 -6.48
CA LEU A 276 17.88 15.29 -6.04
C LEU A 276 17.43 14.14 -6.93
N VAL A 277 16.70 13.21 -6.33
CA VAL A 277 16.21 12.00 -6.97
C VAL A 277 14.69 12.01 -6.91
N ARG A 278 14.07 11.66 -8.02
CA ARG A 278 12.63 11.48 -8.10
C ARG A 278 12.30 10.18 -8.80
N ASP A 279 11.12 9.66 -8.52
CA ASP A 279 10.49 8.64 -9.31
C ASP A 279 9.47 9.29 -10.23
N MET A 280 9.47 8.86 -11.49
CA MET A 280 8.42 9.11 -12.47
C MET A 280 7.60 7.84 -12.62
N ARG A 281 6.28 7.92 -12.46
CA ARG A 281 5.37 6.77 -12.51
C ARG A 281 4.24 7.01 -13.50
N HIS A 282 3.90 5.99 -14.27
CA HIS A 282 2.77 6.00 -15.21
C HIS A 282 2.35 4.58 -15.60
N ILE A 283 1.19 4.47 -16.26
CA ILE A 283 0.76 3.26 -16.94
C ILE A 283 1.24 3.34 -18.39
N VAL A 284 2.01 2.34 -18.81
CA VAL A 284 2.47 2.21 -20.20
C VAL A 284 2.35 0.76 -20.64
N ASN A 285 1.72 0.54 -21.80
CA ASN A 285 1.54 -0.80 -22.40
C ASN A 285 0.96 -1.85 -21.43
N GLY A 286 -0.02 -1.47 -20.59
CA GLY A 286 -0.64 -2.37 -19.62
C GLY A 286 0.25 -2.74 -18.43
N THR A 287 1.32 -1.97 -18.18
CA THR A 287 2.23 -2.14 -17.04
C THR A 287 2.30 -0.86 -16.21
N LEU A 288 2.48 -1.01 -14.90
CA LEU A 288 2.83 0.07 -13.99
C LEU A 288 4.35 0.22 -14.01
N GLU A 289 4.84 1.25 -14.71
CA GLU A 289 6.27 1.55 -14.80
C GLU A 289 6.65 2.63 -13.79
N THR A 290 7.77 2.44 -13.11
CA THR A 290 8.44 3.48 -12.33
C THR A 290 9.85 3.66 -12.87
N ARG A 291 10.20 4.87 -13.29
CA ARG A 291 11.55 5.24 -13.71
C ARG A 291 12.16 6.19 -12.69
N ARG A 292 13.39 5.91 -12.27
CA ARG A 292 14.14 6.85 -11.44
C ARG A 292 14.77 7.91 -12.31
N GLN A 293 14.73 9.15 -11.84
CA GLN A 293 15.34 10.31 -12.48
C GLN A 293 16.17 11.13 -11.48
N GLU A 294 17.18 11.82 -12.00
CA GLU A 294 18.03 12.73 -11.23
C GLU A 294 18.24 14.06 -11.95
N ASN A 295 18.53 15.11 -11.17
CA ASN A 295 18.80 16.45 -11.70
C ASN A 295 20.29 16.85 -11.59
N LEU A 296 21.15 16.23 -12.40
CA LEU A 296 22.58 16.54 -12.42
C LEU A 296 22.94 17.69 -13.38
N PRO A 297 23.91 18.56 -13.02
CA PRO A 297 24.50 18.71 -11.69
C PRO A 297 23.50 19.34 -10.70
N ALA A 298 23.79 19.27 -9.39
CA ALA A 298 22.94 19.84 -8.34
C ALA A 298 22.38 21.23 -8.70
N GLY A 299 21.08 21.42 -8.51
CA GLY A 299 20.38 22.66 -8.87
C GLY A 299 19.98 22.75 -10.35
N SER A 300 20.25 21.72 -11.16
CA SER A 300 19.74 21.65 -12.52
C SER A 300 18.21 21.56 -12.55
N ALA A 301 17.62 22.23 -13.54
CA ALA A 301 16.20 22.13 -13.87
C ALA A 301 15.88 20.92 -14.76
N THR A 302 16.90 20.29 -15.36
CA THR A 302 16.72 19.13 -16.23
C THR A 302 16.80 17.83 -15.44
N TRP A 303 15.90 16.92 -15.74
CA TRP A 303 15.87 15.58 -15.17
C TRP A 303 16.26 14.54 -16.22
N SER A 304 17.16 13.64 -15.87
CA SER A 304 17.59 12.53 -16.73
C SER A 304 17.20 11.19 -16.13
N ASP A 305 16.74 10.27 -16.97
CA ASP A 305 16.51 8.87 -16.59
C ASP A 305 17.82 8.23 -16.15
N ILE A 306 17.78 7.48 -15.05
CA ILE A 306 18.88 6.59 -14.67
C ILE A 306 18.65 5.25 -15.33
N ALA A 307 19.57 4.84 -16.20
CA ALA A 307 19.53 3.51 -16.78
C ALA A 307 19.74 2.43 -15.70
N PRO A 308 19.02 1.30 -15.75
CA PRO A 308 19.26 0.18 -14.84
C PRO A 308 20.72 -0.25 -14.88
N GLY A 309 21.35 -0.43 -13.71
CA GLY A 309 22.75 -0.84 -13.64
C GLY A 309 23.78 0.19 -14.12
N ALA A 310 23.38 1.44 -14.43
CA ALA A 310 24.26 2.50 -14.96
C ALA A 310 25.55 2.75 -14.14
N TYR A 311 25.57 2.33 -12.87
CA TYR A 311 26.71 2.49 -11.97
C TYR A 311 27.08 1.19 -11.23
N GLY A 312 26.88 0.03 -11.87
CA GLY A 312 27.43 -1.25 -11.40
C GLY A 312 26.97 -1.69 -10.00
N GLY A 313 25.67 -1.74 -9.74
CA GLY A 313 25.09 -2.28 -8.49
C GLY A 313 24.28 -1.26 -7.66
N GLY A 314 23.40 -0.49 -8.31
CA GLY A 314 22.50 0.43 -7.62
C GLY A 314 23.17 1.72 -7.11
N LYS A 315 23.14 2.78 -7.93
CA LYS A 315 23.59 4.14 -7.54
C LYS A 315 22.92 4.66 -6.26
N TYR A 316 21.71 4.18 -5.97
CA TYR A 316 20.82 4.72 -4.93
C TYR A 316 20.63 3.79 -3.74
N ASP A 317 20.48 2.49 -3.97
CA ASP A 317 20.20 1.51 -2.92
C ASP A 317 21.36 0.55 -2.63
N GLY A 318 22.44 0.62 -3.43
CA GLY A 318 23.60 -0.25 -3.29
C GLY A 318 23.27 -1.73 -3.45
N LEU A 319 22.18 -2.06 -4.16
CA LEU A 319 21.73 -3.42 -4.41
C LEU A 319 22.20 -3.91 -5.78
N ALA A 320 22.93 -5.02 -5.80
CA ALA A 320 23.20 -5.76 -7.02
C ALA A 320 21.98 -6.56 -7.51
N GLY A 321 21.08 -6.89 -6.58
CA GLY A 321 19.89 -7.69 -6.83
C GLY A 321 19.27 -8.21 -5.54
N GLU A 322 18.44 -9.23 -5.67
CA GLU A 322 17.75 -9.85 -4.54
C GLU A 322 17.34 -11.30 -4.82
N TYR A 323 16.92 -11.97 -3.75
CA TYR A 323 16.11 -13.19 -3.83
C TYR A 323 14.77 -12.93 -3.18
N VAL A 324 13.71 -13.48 -3.76
CA VAL A 324 12.35 -13.31 -3.24
C VAL A 324 11.77 -14.67 -2.89
N LEU A 325 11.09 -14.75 -1.75
CA LEU A 325 10.27 -15.91 -1.44
C LEU A 325 8.97 -15.83 -2.24
N LYS A 326 8.74 -16.83 -3.08
CA LYS A 326 7.56 -16.93 -3.92
C LYS A 326 6.34 -17.35 -3.11
N ALA A 327 5.16 -17.09 -3.66
CA ALA A 327 3.88 -17.50 -3.08
C ALA A 327 3.76 -19.03 -2.85
N ASP A 328 4.52 -19.85 -3.59
CA ASP A 328 4.58 -21.31 -3.42
C ASP A 328 5.52 -21.77 -2.29
N GLY A 329 6.15 -20.83 -1.57
CA GLY A 329 7.09 -21.10 -0.48
C GLY A 329 8.52 -21.41 -0.92
N THR A 330 8.83 -21.35 -2.22
CA THR A 330 10.19 -21.54 -2.76
C THR A 330 10.93 -20.22 -2.96
N TRP A 331 12.26 -20.26 -3.01
CA TRP A 331 13.08 -19.09 -3.35
C TRP A 331 13.17 -18.90 -4.86
N SER A 332 13.24 -17.66 -5.30
CA SER A 332 13.65 -17.32 -6.67
C SER A 332 15.11 -17.68 -6.94
N ASP A 333 15.43 -17.73 -8.24
CA ASP A 333 16.80 -17.53 -8.71
C ASP A 333 17.24 -16.08 -8.42
N PHE A 334 18.52 -15.77 -8.68
CA PHE A 334 19.03 -14.41 -8.50
C PHE A 334 18.27 -13.42 -9.41
N ILE A 335 17.68 -12.41 -8.79
CA ILE A 335 16.97 -11.33 -9.49
C ILE A 335 17.95 -10.16 -9.56
N SER A 336 18.40 -9.83 -10.77
CA SER A 336 19.24 -8.66 -10.99
C SER A 336 18.50 -7.36 -10.70
N GLU A 337 19.25 -6.27 -10.50
CA GLU A 337 18.70 -4.92 -10.37
C GLU A 337 17.69 -4.58 -11.48
N ALA A 338 18.01 -4.89 -12.74
CA ALA A 338 17.15 -4.61 -13.89
C ALA A 338 15.83 -5.41 -13.86
N GLN A 339 15.86 -6.65 -13.38
CA GLN A 339 14.65 -7.49 -13.25
C GLN A 339 13.78 -7.03 -12.09
N ARG A 340 14.38 -6.64 -10.96
CA ARG A 340 13.67 -6.10 -9.79
C ARG A 340 12.93 -4.80 -10.14
N LEU A 341 13.52 -3.96 -10.99
CA LEU A 341 12.95 -2.68 -11.43
C LEU A 341 12.06 -2.81 -12.68
N ALA A 342 11.77 -4.03 -13.13
CA ALA A 342 10.91 -4.23 -14.29
C ALA A 342 9.48 -3.72 -14.03
N PRO A 343 8.80 -3.15 -15.04
CA PRO A 343 7.41 -2.71 -14.89
C PRO A 343 6.47 -3.84 -14.45
N LEU A 344 5.52 -3.54 -13.57
CA LEU A 344 4.58 -4.53 -13.04
C LEU A 344 3.40 -4.71 -14.00
N PRO A 345 3.09 -5.93 -14.48
CA PRO A 345 1.93 -6.18 -15.34
C PRO A 345 0.61 -5.91 -14.62
N ILE A 346 -0.30 -5.18 -15.26
CA ILE A 346 -1.62 -4.86 -14.73
C ILE A 346 -2.66 -5.75 -15.39
N SER A 347 -3.43 -6.50 -14.60
CA SER A 347 -4.54 -7.33 -15.05
C SER A 347 -5.90 -6.63 -14.95
N ASN A 348 -6.03 -5.63 -14.06
CA ASN A 348 -7.24 -4.80 -13.94
C ASN A 348 -6.86 -3.32 -13.88
N ILE A 349 -7.45 -2.52 -14.78
CA ILE A 349 -7.25 -1.07 -14.85
C ILE A 349 -8.58 -0.40 -14.51
N SER A 350 -8.66 0.15 -13.30
CA SER A 350 -9.84 0.85 -12.78
C SER A 350 -9.38 1.95 -11.80
N THR A 351 -10.29 2.46 -10.95
CA THR A 351 -9.95 3.29 -9.79
C THR A 351 -8.79 2.72 -8.97
N THR A 352 -8.75 1.40 -8.82
CA THR A 352 -7.64 0.64 -8.23
C THR A 352 -7.03 -0.25 -9.30
N LEU A 353 -5.71 -0.17 -9.49
CA LEU A 353 -4.99 -1.08 -10.37
C LEU A 353 -4.71 -2.37 -9.63
N SER A 354 -4.73 -3.51 -10.32
CA SER A 354 -4.25 -4.77 -9.74
C SER A 354 -3.53 -5.64 -10.76
N GLY A 355 -2.64 -6.48 -10.25
CA GLY A 355 -1.84 -7.39 -11.06
C GLY A 355 -1.17 -8.46 -10.20
N THR A 356 -0.26 -9.21 -10.81
CA THR A 356 0.57 -10.19 -10.12
C THR A 356 2.02 -9.84 -10.39
N ASP A 357 2.81 -9.72 -9.33
CA ASP A 357 4.26 -9.57 -9.46
C ASP A 357 4.84 -10.86 -10.08
N PRO A 358 5.47 -10.78 -11.27
CA PRO A 358 5.91 -11.96 -12.00
C PRO A 358 7.05 -12.71 -11.29
N VAL A 359 7.77 -12.05 -10.39
CA VAL A 359 8.90 -12.64 -9.67
C VAL A 359 8.42 -13.44 -8.47
N SER A 360 7.56 -12.84 -7.65
CA SER A 360 7.06 -13.45 -6.41
C SER A 360 5.81 -14.32 -6.63
N GLY A 361 5.03 -14.06 -7.69
CA GLY A 361 3.70 -14.63 -7.88
C GLY A 361 2.64 -14.06 -6.94
N ILE A 362 2.96 -13.00 -6.18
CA ILE A 362 2.04 -12.38 -5.22
C ILE A 362 1.22 -11.30 -5.93
N GLY A 363 -0.09 -11.25 -5.65
CA GLY A 363 -0.96 -10.20 -6.16
C GLY A 363 -0.60 -8.84 -5.56
N PHE A 364 -0.60 -7.79 -6.38
CA PHE A 364 -0.44 -6.41 -5.92
C PHE A 364 -1.67 -5.57 -6.29
N THR A 365 -1.91 -4.53 -5.50
CA THR A 365 -2.87 -3.48 -5.81
C THR A 365 -2.18 -2.12 -5.73
N TYR A 366 -2.67 -1.16 -6.52
CA TYR A 366 -2.23 0.22 -6.48
C TYR A 366 -3.44 1.15 -6.43
N GLU A 367 -3.54 1.90 -5.34
CA GLU A 367 -4.57 2.92 -5.11
C GLU A 367 -3.95 4.32 -5.21
N ALA A 368 -4.75 5.31 -5.59
CA ALA A 368 -4.38 6.71 -5.56
C ALA A 368 -5.34 7.49 -4.66
N ARG A 369 -4.81 8.51 -3.97
CA ARG A 369 -5.64 9.45 -3.23
C ARG A 369 -5.25 10.89 -3.49
N SER A 370 -6.18 11.71 -3.95
CA SER A 370 -5.95 13.14 -4.13
C SER A 370 -5.83 13.82 -2.76
N VAL A 371 -5.03 14.88 -2.73
CA VAL A 371 -4.87 15.73 -1.55
C VAL A 371 -4.63 17.17 -1.99
N ASP A 372 -5.29 18.11 -1.31
CA ASP A 372 -4.94 19.53 -1.39
C ASP A 372 -3.89 19.83 -0.32
N LEU A 373 -2.72 20.28 -0.77
CA LEU A 373 -1.61 20.64 0.11
C LEU A 373 -1.54 22.14 0.40
N SER A 374 -2.51 22.94 -0.05
CA SER A 374 -2.54 24.38 0.18
C SER A 374 -2.26 24.74 1.65
N GLY A 375 -1.20 25.50 1.89
CA GLY A 375 -0.81 25.94 3.24
C GLY A 375 -0.20 24.84 4.12
N GLN A 376 -0.07 23.60 3.64
CA GLN A 376 0.62 22.52 4.34
C GLN A 376 2.15 22.72 4.26
N PRO A 377 2.92 22.29 5.28
CA PRO A 377 4.37 22.35 5.25
C PRO A 377 4.96 21.58 4.06
N LEU A 378 6.04 22.08 3.46
CA LEU A 378 6.72 21.38 2.36
C LEU A 378 7.31 20.03 2.80
N SER A 379 7.64 19.89 4.09
CA SER A 379 8.14 18.65 4.68
C SER A 379 7.16 17.47 4.58
N VAL A 380 5.88 17.70 4.30
CA VAL A 380 4.90 16.62 4.03
C VAL A 380 5.29 15.79 2.79
N ALA A 381 6.06 16.36 1.86
CA ALA A 381 6.57 15.65 0.70
C ALA A 381 7.95 14.98 0.92
N ALA A 382 8.52 15.09 2.12
CA ALA A 382 9.75 14.39 2.46
C ALA A 382 9.50 12.88 2.61
N PRO A 383 10.50 12.03 2.31
CA PRO A 383 10.41 10.61 2.59
C PRO A 383 10.21 10.37 4.09
N ALA A 384 9.39 9.38 4.43
CA ALA A 384 9.05 9.05 5.82
C ALA A 384 10.26 8.56 6.63
N VAL A 385 11.24 7.95 5.95
CA VAL A 385 12.51 7.55 6.52
C VAL A 385 13.57 8.51 6.00
N PRO A 386 14.31 9.20 6.88
CA PRO A 386 15.40 10.05 6.45
C PRO A 386 16.50 9.18 5.84
N GLY A 387 16.92 9.55 4.63
CA GLY A 387 18.15 9.03 4.03
C GLY A 387 19.36 9.70 4.66
N PHE A 388 20.23 10.28 3.84
CA PHE A 388 21.35 11.08 4.34
C PHE A 388 20.93 12.39 4.99
N TYR A 389 19.89 13.01 4.42
CA TYR A 389 19.33 14.25 4.93
C TYR A 389 17.98 13.96 5.58
N ASP A 390 17.79 14.54 6.76
CA ASP A 390 16.50 14.55 7.43
C ASP A 390 15.61 15.67 6.87
N PHE A 391 15.16 15.50 5.63
CA PHE A 391 14.29 16.44 4.95
C PHE A 391 12.98 16.68 5.73
N ALA A 392 12.48 15.67 6.45
CA ALA A 392 11.23 15.78 7.20
C ALA A 392 11.31 16.83 8.33
N HIS A 393 12.51 17.03 8.91
CA HIS A 393 12.72 17.97 10.01
C HIS A 393 13.54 19.22 9.61
N ALA A 394 14.01 19.31 8.37
CA ALA A 394 14.79 20.46 7.91
C ALA A 394 13.96 21.76 7.94
N SER A 395 14.53 22.84 8.51
CA SER A 395 13.83 24.12 8.71
C SER A 395 13.39 24.79 7.40
N GLN A 396 14.13 24.55 6.31
CA GLN A 396 13.81 25.00 4.97
C GLN A 396 12.49 24.41 4.44
N LEU A 397 12.12 23.22 4.91
CA LEU A 397 10.90 22.51 4.51
C LEU A 397 9.78 22.67 5.54
N THR A 398 10.10 22.69 6.84
CA THR A 398 9.10 22.87 7.90
C THR A 398 8.66 24.32 8.07
N GLY A 399 9.53 25.29 7.74
CA GLY A 399 9.23 26.73 7.79
C GLY A 399 8.60 27.31 6.53
N ALA A 400 8.39 26.49 5.50
CA ALA A 400 7.76 26.89 4.24
C ALA A 400 6.53 26.02 3.96
N ALA A 401 5.58 26.57 3.19
CA ALA A 401 4.33 25.90 2.88
C ALA A 401 4.09 25.83 1.37
N PHE A 402 3.27 24.87 0.96
CA PHE A 402 2.82 24.77 -0.42
C PHE A 402 1.90 25.96 -0.78
N PRO A 403 2.03 26.51 -2.00
CA PRO A 403 1.13 27.53 -2.51
C PRO A 403 -0.33 27.06 -2.54
N SER A 404 -1.27 28.02 -2.58
CA SER A 404 -2.67 27.73 -2.80
C SER A 404 -2.90 26.93 -4.09
N SER A 405 -3.90 26.05 -4.05
CA SER A 405 -4.27 25.15 -5.15
C SER A 405 -3.17 24.15 -5.54
N THR A 406 -2.28 23.79 -4.61
CA THR A 406 -1.32 22.71 -4.83
C THR A 406 -1.99 21.35 -4.61
N THR A 407 -2.32 20.67 -5.71
CA THR A 407 -2.83 19.29 -5.66
C THR A 407 -1.70 18.28 -5.78
N ALA A 408 -1.77 17.22 -4.98
CA ALA A 408 -0.92 16.05 -5.10
C ALA A 408 -1.76 14.76 -5.00
N TYR A 409 -1.10 13.63 -5.21
CA TYR A 409 -1.69 12.31 -5.09
C TYR A 409 -0.81 11.41 -4.22
N LEU A 410 -1.38 10.78 -3.21
CA LEU A 410 -0.74 9.70 -2.47
C LEU A 410 -1.00 8.39 -3.21
N GLY A 411 0.03 7.85 -3.86
CA GLY A 411 0.00 6.48 -4.37
C GLY A 411 0.29 5.50 -3.25
N ILE A 412 -0.49 4.42 -3.19
CA ILE A 412 -0.40 3.38 -2.17
C ILE A 412 -0.36 2.02 -2.88
N GLN A 413 0.76 1.32 -2.79
CA GLN A 413 0.91 -0.04 -3.29
C GLN A 413 0.90 -1.04 -2.13
N THR A 414 0.10 -2.10 -2.27
CA THR A 414 0.00 -3.18 -1.27
C THR A 414 0.06 -4.54 -1.96
N TYR A 415 0.37 -5.58 -1.19
CA TYR A 415 0.42 -6.95 -1.69
C TYR A 415 -0.53 -7.87 -0.92
N SER A 416 -1.05 -8.88 -1.61
CA SER A 416 -2.05 -9.81 -1.07
C SER A 416 -1.49 -10.83 -0.07
N ALA A 417 -0.17 -10.91 0.07
CA ALA A 417 0.55 -11.78 0.99
C ALA A 417 1.84 -11.09 1.46
N ASP A 418 2.48 -11.65 2.49
CA ASP A 418 3.77 -11.12 2.95
C ASP A 418 4.82 -11.29 1.85
N ARG A 419 5.68 -10.29 1.68
CA ARG A 419 6.83 -10.35 0.79
C ARG A 419 8.08 -10.57 1.61
N ILE A 420 8.84 -11.62 1.31
CA ILE A 420 10.13 -11.84 1.93
C ILE A 420 11.23 -11.68 0.88
N VAL A 421 12.19 -10.81 1.16
CA VAL A 421 13.26 -10.43 0.25
C VAL A 421 14.61 -10.58 0.96
N LEU A 422 15.56 -11.25 0.31
CA LEU A 422 16.96 -11.33 0.72
C LEU A 422 17.78 -10.42 -0.20
N PRO A 423 18.08 -9.18 0.23
CA PRO A 423 18.80 -8.23 -0.60
C PRO A 423 20.27 -8.67 -0.78
N VAL A 424 20.76 -8.54 -2.01
CA VAL A 424 22.16 -8.74 -2.36
C VAL A 424 22.81 -7.37 -2.53
N SER A 425 23.37 -6.85 -1.44
CA SER A 425 24.06 -5.56 -1.45
C SER A 425 25.48 -5.67 -1.98
N MET A 426 25.94 -4.59 -2.62
CA MET A 426 27.35 -4.43 -2.98
C MET A 426 28.23 -4.37 -1.72
N PRO A 427 29.35 -5.13 -1.66
CA PRO A 427 30.27 -5.05 -0.54
C PRO A 427 30.92 -3.66 -0.44
N MET A 428 31.05 -3.13 0.78
CA MET A 428 31.63 -1.80 1.04
C MET A 428 33.16 -1.85 1.20
N CYS A 429 33.86 -2.43 0.23
CA CYS A 429 35.32 -2.43 0.20
C CYS A 429 35.85 -2.36 -1.23
N ASP A 430 37.04 -1.79 -1.40
CA ASP A 430 37.69 -1.70 -2.70
C ASP A 430 38.08 -3.08 -3.23
N ASN A 431 37.88 -3.30 -4.54
CA ASN A 431 38.22 -4.54 -5.23
C ASN A 431 37.67 -5.79 -4.52
N ALA A 432 36.40 -5.73 -4.11
CA ALA A 432 35.73 -6.83 -3.41
C ALA A 432 35.84 -8.13 -4.21
N ILE A 433 36.50 -9.14 -3.62
CA ILE A 433 36.64 -10.48 -4.16
C ILE A 433 36.33 -11.47 -3.04
N VAL A 434 35.63 -12.55 -3.37
CA VAL A 434 35.41 -13.66 -2.43
C VAL A 434 36.67 -14.53 -2.39
N GLN A 435 37.32 -14.60 -1.23
CA GLN A 435 38.49 -15.46 -0.98
C GLN A 435 38.21 -16.31 0.25
N SER A 436 38.38 -17.63 0.13
CA SER A 436 38.13 -18.58 1.23
C SER A 436 36.74 -18.43 1.89
N GLY A 437 35.71 -18.09 1.10
CA GLY A 437 34.35 -17.88 1.58
C GLY A 437 34.12 -16.56 2.34
N LEU A 438 35.04 -15.61 2.21
CA LEU A 438 34.99 -14.30 2.85
C LEU A 438 35.14 -13.17 1.81
N VAL A 439 34.51 -12.02 2.06
CA VAL A 439 34.70 -10.75 1.34
C VAL A 439 35.00 -9.63 2.33
N CYS A 440 35.66 -8.57 1.87
CA CYS A 440 35.98 -7.39 2.69
C CYS A 440 36.69 -7.72 4.02
N GLY A 441 37.61 -8.70 3.99
CA GLY A 441 38.45 -9.03 5.14
C GLY A 441 37.75 -9.78 6.28
N GLY A 442 36.48 -10.16 6.16
CA GLY A 442 35.80 -10.89 7.25
C GLY A 442 34.31 -11.19 7.10
N VAL A 443 33.66 -10.76 6.01
CA VAL A 443 32.23 -11.02 5.81
C VAL A 443 32.05 -12.35 5.09
N PRO A 444 31.34 -13.35 5.66
CA PRO A 444 31.00 -14.58 4.95
C PRO A 444 30.31 -14.26 3.63
N ALA A 445 30.76 -14.86 2.53
CA ALA A 445 30.20 -14.62 1.22
C ALA A 445 30.46 -15.78 0.25
N TYR A 446 29.67 -15.82 -0.82
CA TYR A 446 29.89 -16.70 -1.98
C TYR A 446 29.56 -15.97 -3.28
N MET A 447 29.95 -16.57 -4.41
CA MET A 447 29.59 -16.09 -5.74
C MET A 447 28.32 -16.80 -6.23
N ASP A 448 27.31 -16.03 -6.64
CA ASP A 448 26.19 -16.51 -7.46
C ASP A 448 26.29 -15.83 -8.83
N GLY A 449 26.76 -16.57 -9.84
CA GLY A 449 27.20 -15.98 -11.11
C GLY A 449 28.29 -14.93 -10.89
N SER A 450 28.03 -13.70 -11.31
CA SER A 450 28.93 -12.55 -11.11
C SER A 450 28.64 -11.77 -9.82
N ALA A 451 27.58 -12.11 -9.08
CA ALA A 451 27.17 -11.38 -7.88
C ALA A 451 27.90 -11.93 -6.64
N ILE A 452 28.42 -11.01 -5.82
CA ILE A 452 28.92 -11.35 -4.48
C ILE A 452 27.74 -11.34 -3.52
N VAL A 453 27.42 -12.50 -2.94
CA VAL A 453 26.34 -12.65 -1.99
C VAL A 453 26.93 -12.75 -0.58
N MET A 454 26.75 -11.69 0.21
CA MET A 454 27.08 -11.71 1.64
C MET A 454 26.08 -12.60 2.40
N THR A 455 26.61 -13.45 3.26
CA THR A 455 25.88 -14.43 4.05
C THR A 455 26.12 -14.23 5.55
N SER A 456 25.42 -15.03 6.34
CA SER A 456 25.54 -15.10 7.80
C SER A 456 26.12 -16.44 8.24
N GLY A 457 26.59 -16.50 9.48
CA GLY A 457 27.18 -17.70 10.06
C GLY A 457 28.59 -17.99 9.58
N SER A 458 29.00 -19.24 9.70
CA SER A 458 30.39 -19.65 9.46
C SER A 458 30.71 -19.71 7.96
N PRO A 459 31.83 -19.10 7.51
CA PRO A 459 32.30 -19.22 6.12
C PRO A 459 32.47 -20.68 5.71
N GLY A 460 32.03 -21.02 4.49
CA GLY A 460 32.17 -22.38 3.96
C GLY A 460 31.21 -23.42 4.55
N THR A 461 30.50 -23.12 5.65
CA THR A 461 29.48 -24.02 6.20
C THR A 461 28.26 -24.10 5.29
N THR A 462 27.75 -25.32 5.09
CA THR A 462 26.49 -25.59 4.41
C THR A 462 25.47 -26.02 5.44
N TYR A 463 24.40 -25.25 5.55
CA TYR A 463 23.30 -25.47 6.49
C TYR A 463 22.17 -26.26 5.81
N THR A 464 21.53 -27.16 6.53
CA THR A 464 20.35 -27.92 6.06
C THR A 464 19.08 -27.46 6.75
N SER A 465 19.18 -26.70 7.84
CA SER A 465 18.06 -26.05 8.52
C SER A 465 18.49 -24.71 9.11
N VAL A 466 17.59 -23.72 9.09
CA VAL A 466 17.81 -22.42 9.76
C VAL A 466 18.02 -22.58 11.28
N GLN A 467 17.52 -23.67 11.88
CA GLN A 467 17.69 -23.97 13.31
C GLN A 467 19.16 -24.17 13.71
N GLN A 468 20.03 -24.55 12.77
CA GLN A 468 21.47 -24.68 12.99
C GLN A 468 22.16 -23.33 13.23
N ALA A 469 21.46 -22.22 13.02
CA ALA A 469 21.93 -20.88 13.35
C ALA A 469 21.91 -20.59 14.87
N ILE A 470 21.18 -21.39 15.67
CA ILE A 470 21.09 -21.22 17.12
C ILE A 470 22.46 -21.46 17.76
N GLY A 471 22.88 -20.53 18.63
CA GLY A 471 24.20 -20.58 19.26
C GLY A 471 25.38 -20.29 18.33
N THR A 472 25.13 -19.95 17.06
CA THR A 472 26.16 -19.52 16.12
C THR A 472 26.27 -17.99 16.12
N ALA A 473 27.48 -17.46 15.94
CA ALA A 473 27.68 -16.03 15.71
C ALA A 473 27.21 -15.67 14.29
N LEU A 474 26.25 -14.76 14.19
CA LEU A 474 25.64 -14.35 12.94
C LEU A 474 25.85 -12.85 12.71
N GLN A 475 25.79 -12.45 11.45
CA GLN A 475 25.80 -11.05 11.00
C GLN A 475 24.89 -10.87 9.79
N GLY A 476 24.42 -9.64 9.58
CA GLY A 476 23.62 -9.22 8.43
C GLY A 476 24.23 -7.98 7.79
N ALA A 477 25.50 -8.07 7.37
CA ALA A 477 26.23 -6.94 6.79
C ALA A 477 25.55 -6.35 5.53
N ASN A 478 24.76 -7.17 4.81
CA ASN A 478 23.94 -6.75 3.68
C ASN A 478 22.73 -5.87 4.07
N VAL A 479 22.35 -5.82 5.34
CA VAL A 479 21.27 -4.95 5.83
C VAL A 479 21.71 -4.04 6.98
N GLY A 480 23.01 -3.98 7.28
CA GLY A 480 23.54 -3.15 8.36
C GLY A 480 23.37 -3.73 9.77
N ALA A 481 23.13 -5.04 9.90
CA ALA A 481 23.17 -5.74 11.19
C ALA A 481 24.58 -6.30 11.43
N SER A 482 25.32 -5.75 12.40
CA SER A 482 26.70 -6.12 12.70
C SER A 482 26.80 -7.39 13.55
N SER A 483 25.81 -7.66 14.40
CA SER A 483 25.76 -8.89 15.19
C SER A 483 24.33 -9.38 15.35
N ILE A 484 24.15 -10.70 15.25
CA ILE A 484 22.91 -11.41 15.54
C ILE A 484 23.27 -12.63 16.39
N GLN A 485 22.56 -12.84 17.48
CA GLN A 485 22.70 -14.00 18.35
C GLN A 485 21.32 -14.59 18.61
N LEU A 486 21.19 -15.91 18.48
CA LEU A 486 19.94 -16.64 18.70
C LEU A 486 20.09 -17.61 19.85
N SER A 487 19.10 -17.68 20.72
CA SER A 487 18.99 -18.68 21.77
C SER A 487 17.81 -19.62 21.53
N ALA A 488 17.92 -20.84 22.07
CA ALA A 488 16.90 -21.90 21.91
C ALA A 488 15.55 -21.56 22.55
N ASN A 489 15.47 -20.57 23.44
CA ASN A 489 14.24 -20.11 24.08
C ASN A 489 13.54 -18.97 23.31
N HIS A 490 13.69 -18.91 21.99
CA HIS A 490 13.04 -17.92 21.12
C HIS A 490 13.43 -16.46 21.39
N ARG A 491 14.60 -16.22 22.02
CA ARG A 491 15.17 -14.88 22.18
C ARG A 491 16.31 -14.67 21.18
N ALA A 492 16.50 -13.39 20.83
CA ALA A 492 17.60 -12.95 20.01
C ALA A 492 18.17 -11.63 20.52
N THR A 493 19.42 -11.36 20.14
CA THR A 493 20.05 -10.06 20.30
C THR A 493 20.58 -9.62 18.95
N ILE A 494 20.18 -8.45 18.47
CA ILE A 494 20.63 -7.85 17.20
C ILE A 494 21.27 -6.51 17.52
N ASN A 495 22.57 -6.34 17.22
CA ASN A 495 23.31 -5.12 17.55
C ASN A 495 23.15 -4.67 19.02
N ASN A 496 23.14 -5.63 19.95
CA ASN A 496 22.87 -5.43 21.39
C ASN A 496 21.42 -5.06 21.76
N THR A 497 20.50 -5.04 20.80
CA THR A 497 19.08 -4.82 21.02
C THR A 497 18.37 -6.16 21.22
N SER A 498 17.49 -6.23 22.22
CA SER A 498 16.70 -7.44 22.50
C SER A 498 15.61 -7.66 21.44
N ALA A 499 15.39 -8.91 21.09
CA ALA A 499 14.32 -9.33 20.19
C ALA A 499 13.82 -10.74 20.57
N THR A 500 12.68 -11.12 19.98
CA THR A 500 12.24 -12.51 19.92
C THR A 500 12.28 -13.00 18.49
N TRP A 501 12.33 -14.32 18.30
CA TRP A 501 12.23 -14.91 16.97
C TRP A 501 11.18 -16.02 16.90
N SER A 502 10.50 -16.08 15.77
CA SER A 502 9.52 -17.13 15.44
C SER A 502 9.80 -17.70 14.04
N VAL A 503 9.34 -18.92 13.78
CA VAL A 503 9.44 -19.53 12.44
C VAL A 503 8.33 -18.96 11.57
N TYR A 504 8.66 -18.53 10.36
CA TYR A 504 7.68 -18.04 9.41
C TYR A 504 6.75 -19.18 8.95
N ALA A 505 5.44 -18.95 9.01
CA ALA A 505 4.45 -19.98 8.69
C ALA A 505 4.55 -20.49 7.23
N GLY A 506 4.88 -19.60 6.29
CA GLY A 506 5.00 -19.95 4.87
C GLY A 506 6.32 -20.65 4.49
N ASN A 507 7.32 -20.67 5.38
CA ASN A 507 8.59 -21.34 5.11
C ASN A 507 9.35 -21.66 6.42
N ALA A 508 9.50 -22.94 6.75
CA ALA A 508 10.14 -23.42 7.98
C ALA A 508 11.64 -23.05 8.10
N ASN A 509 12.26 -22.59 7.02
CA ASN A 509 13.64 -22.14 6.93
C ASN A 509 13.79 -20.62 6.95
N VAL A 510 12.75 -19.90 7.37
CA VAL A 510 12.79 -18.46 7.63
C VAL A 510 12.42 -18.19 9.08
N LEU A 511 13.27 -17.45 9.77
CA LEU A 511 12.99 -16.90 11.10
C LEU A 511 12.64 -15.41 10.96
N VAL A 512 11.61 -14.98 11.66
CA VAL A 512 11.15 -13.59 11.73
C VAL A 512 11.49 -13.03 13.10
N PHE A 513 12.08 -11.84 13.12
CA PHE A 513 12.42 -11.13 14.35
C PHE A 513 11.33 -10.11 14.70
N ASP A 514 10.95 -10.11 15.98
CA ASP A 514 10.02 -9.15 16.57
C ASP A 514 10.73 -8.38 17.69
N PHE A 515 10.48 -7.07 17.74
CA PHE A 515 11.09 -6.14 18.67
C PHE A 515 10.01 -5.43 19.48
N ALA A 516 10.31 -5.09 20.74
CA ALA A 516 9.50 -4.09 21.44
C ALA A 516 9.69 -2.72 20.77
N ALA A 517 8.69 -1.83 20.87
CA ALA A 517 8.73 -0.53 20.18
C ALA A 517 9.96 0.32 20.57
N SER A 518 10.34 0.34 21.85
CA SER A 518 11.52 1.06 22.33
C SER A 518 12.83 0.47 21.81
N ASP A 519 12.90 -0.86 21.74
CA ASP A 519 14.07 -1.59 21.23
C ASP A 519 14.26 -1.34 19.74
N MET A 520 13.16 -1.39 18.97
CA MET A 520 13.16 -1.07 17.55
C MET A 520 13.62 0.37 17.30
N ALA A 521 13.10 1.34 18.05
CA ALA A 521 13.52 2.74 17.93
C ALA A 521 15.03 2.88 18.19
N ALA A 522 15.55 2.27 19.25
CA ALA A 522 16.99 2.29 19.56
C ALA A 522 17.85 1.66 18.45
N LEU A 523 17.36 0.58 17.84
CA LEU A 523 18.07 -0.13 16.77
C LEU A 523 18.21 0.71 15.48
N ILE A 524 17.23 1.56 15.16
CA ILE A 524 17.19 2.32 13.90
C ILE A 524 17.76 3.74 14.00
N THR A 525 17.84 4.35 15.19
CA THR A 525 18.20 5.78 15.39
C THR A 525 19.45 6.22 14.63
N ASN A 526 20.48 5.38 14.55
CA ASN A 526 21.73 5.69 13.85
C ASN A 526 22.05 4.68 12.73
N ASN A 527 21.03 3.99 12.22
CA ASN A 527 21.21 2.95 11.21
C ASN A 527 20.13 3.06 10.13
N GLY A 528 20.41 3.89 9.13
CA GLY A 528 19.53 4.11 7.98
C GLY A 528 19.15 2.82 7.24
N ARG A 529 20.01 1.80 7.25
CA ARG A 529 19.74 0.52 6.58
C ARG A 529 18.68 -0.33 7.30
N LEU A 530 18.47 -0.09 8.60
CA LEU A 530 17.45 -0.79 9.39
C LEU A 530 16.12 -0.04 9.48
N GLN A 531 16.01 1.12 8.85
CA GLN A 531 14.81 1.94 8.86
C GLN A 531 13.55 1.31 8.23
N PRO A 532 13.59 0.29 7.35
CA PRO A 532 12.37 -0.43 6.98
C PRO A 532 11.56 -0.94 8.19
N LEU A 533 12.21 -1.20 9.33
CA LEU A 533 11.52 -1.54 10.58
C LEU A 533 10.58 -0.42 11.06
N ALA A 534 10.97 0.84 10.90
CA ALA A 534 10.14 2.00 11.25
C ALA A 534 8.84 2.06 10.44
N LEU A 535 8.85 1.48 9.25
CA LEU A 535 7.72 1.44 8.32
C LEU A 535 6.87 0.16 8.48
N GLY A 536 7.21 -0.70 9.44
CA GLY A 536 6.48 -1.94 9.75
C GLY A 536 6.99 -3.18 9.03
N ALA A 537 8.13 -3.12 8.34
CA ALA A 537 8.83 -4.32 7.91
C ALA A 537 9.41 -5.07 9.12
N LYS A 538 9.74 -6.34 8.95
CA LYS A 538 10.42 -7.17 9.95
C LYS A 538 11.76 -7.66 9.40
N LEU A 539 12.74 -7.80 10.28
CA LEU A 539 14.00 -8.44 9.93
C LEU A 539 13.78 -9.96 9.86
N VAL A 540 14.43 -10.63 8.91
CA VAL A 540 14.43 -12.09 8.83
C VAL A 540 15.82 -12.69 8.72
N LEU A 541 15.96 -13.92 9.19
CA LEU A 541 17.08 -14.81 8.87
C LEU A 541 16.54 -16.00 8.09
N ALA A 542 17.04 -16.21 6.88
CA ALA A 542 16.60 -17.27 6.00
C ALA A 542 17.72 -18.21 5.61
N LEU A 543 17.39 -19.48 5.40
CA LEU A 543 18.25 -20.44 4.72
C LEU A 543 17.84 -20.56 3.25
N ARG A 544 18.79 -20.25 2.36
CA ARG A 544 18.67 -20.45 0.90
C ARG A 544 19.93 -21.14 0.38
N ALA A 545 19.76 -22.18 -0.42
CA ALA A 545 20.88 -22.88 -1.08
C ALA A 545 22.04 -23.25 -0.12
N GLY A 546 21.70 -23.68 1.10
CA GLY A 546 22.69 -24.05 2.10
C GLY A 546 23.38 -22.89 2.84
N ARG A 547 22.97 -21.64 2.58
CA ARG A 547 23.55 -20.43 3.16
C ARG A 547 22.51 -19.65 3.97
N LEU A 548 22.94 -19.15 5.13
CA LEU A 548 22.12 -18.24 5.93
C LEU A 548 22.25 -16.82 5.37
N GLN A 549 21.15 -16.10 5.23
CA GLN A 549 21.10 -14.72 4.75
C GLN A 549 20.10 -13.92 5.57
N VAL A 550 20.39 -12.64 5.77
CA VAL A 550 19.50 -11.72 6.49
C VAL A 550 18.75 -10.88 5.47
N GLY A 551 17.49 -10.58 5.72
CA GLY A 551 16.69 -9.76 4.82
C GLY A 551 15.45 -9.18 5.47
N TRP A 552 14.44 -8.93 4.66
CA TRP A 552 13.22 -8.22 5.05
C TRP A 552 11.99 -9.07 4.81
N LEU A 553 11.05 -9.02 5.75
CA LEU A 553 9.66 -9.39 5.57
C LEU A 553 8.84 -8.11 5.57
N TYR A 554 8.14 -7.85 4.47
CA TYR A 554 7.11 -6.82 4.37
C TYR A 554 5.76 -7.51 4.55
N PRO A 555 5.06 -7.32 5.69
CA PRO A 555 3.78 -7.98 5.90
C PRO A 555 2.77 -7.60 4.82
N SER A 556 1.73 -8.41 4.61
CA SER A 556 0.59 -8.02 3.75
C SER A 556 -0.11 -6.71 4.18
N THR A 557 0.10 -6.28 5.42
CA THR A 557 -0.36 -4.98 5.95
C THR A 557 0.58 -3.82 5.61
N TYR A 558 1.78 -4.09 5.10
CA TYR A 558 2.73 -3.10 4.66
C TYR A 558 2.23 -2.39 3.40
N ALA A 559 2.48 -1.09 3.31
CA ALA A 559 2.07 -0.28 2.18
C ALA A 559 3.22 0.61 1.73
N ASP A 560 3.64 0.44 0.48
CA ASP A 560 4.58 1.32 -0.19
C ASP A 560 3.84 2.59 -0.60
N LYS A 561 4.27 3.75 -0.06
CA LYS A 561 3.59 5.03 -0.27
C LYS A 561 4.50 6.04 -0.93
N ALA A 562 3.95 6.82 -1.85
CA ALA A 562 4.67 7.93 -2.48
C ALA A 562 3.71 9.09 -2.76
N LEU A 563 4.04 10.27 -2.24
CA LEU A 563 3.35 11.52 -2.58
C LEU A 563 3.85 12.01 -3.94
N GLN A 564 2.93 12.17 -4.87
CA GLN A 564 3.19 12.37 -6.29
C GLN A 564 2.51 13.64 -6.79
N PHE A 565 3.19 14.37 -7.67
CA PHE A 565 2.67 15.58 -8.29
C PHE A 565 2.42 15.35 -9.77
N ALA A 566 1.35 15.95 -10.29
CA ALA A 566 1.11 16.00 -11.73
C ALA A 566 2.16 16.92 -12.40
N SER A 567 2.66 16.53 -13.57
CA SER A 567 3.64 17.30 -14.39
C SER A 567 5.07 17.41 -13.84
N SER A 568 5.27 17.87 -12.60
CA SER A 568 6.61 17.98 -11.98
C SER A 568 6.52 18.21 -10.47
N ILE A 569 7.65 18.04 -9.77
CA ILE A 569 7.80 18.50 -8.38
C ILE A 569 7.61 20.03 -8.33
N PRO A 570 6.78 20.59 -7.42
CA PRO A 570 6.55 22.02 -7.31
C PRO A 570 7.83 22.83 -7.10
N ALA A 571 7.93 24.01 -7.72
CA ALA A 571 9.11 24.87 -7.63
C ALA A 571 9.49 25.27 -6.19
N PRO A 572 8.55 25.62 -5.29
CA PRO A 572 8.90 25.90 -3.89
C PRO A 572 9.51 24.69 -3.17
N LEU A 573 8.98 23.49 -3.43
CA LEU A 573 9.51 22.25 -2.89
C LEU A 573 10.92 21.96 -3.44
N MET A 574 11.12 22.09 -4.75
CA MET A 574 12.44 21.94 -5.38
C MET A 574 13.49 22.89 -4.80
N SER A 575 13.13 24.16 -4.63
CA SER A 575 14.02 25.17 -4.04
C SER A 575 14.37 24.84 -2.58
N ALA A 576 13.39 24.44 -1.78
CA ALA A 576 13.62 24.06 -0.39
C ALA A 576 14.51 22.82 -0.27
N LEU A 577 14.22 21.76 -1.05
CA LEU A 577 15.04 20.55 -1.11
C LEU A 577 16.50 20.85 -1.50
N SER A 578 16.69 21.68 -2.53
CA SER A 578 18.03 22.10 -2.97
C SER A 578 18.76 22.91 -1.89
N ALA A 579 18.02 23.74 -1.13
CA ALA A 579 18.58 24.52 -0.04
C ALA A 579 19.01 23.65 1.15
N VAL A 580 18.26 22.58 1.49
CA VAL A 580 18.67 21.61 2.52
C VAL A 580 20.00 20.98 2.17
N VAL A 581 20.13 20.52 0.92
CA VAL A 581 21.35 19.91 0.38
C VAL A 581 22.53 20.89 0.40
N ALA A 582 22.31 22.12 -0.06
CA ALA A 582 23.36 23.14 -0.16
C ALA A 582 23.83 23.68 1.20
N ALA A 583 23.02 23.54 2.26
CA ALA A 583 23.31 24.09 3.57
C ALA A 583 24.41 23.36 4.37
N SER A 584 25.07 22.34 3.78
CA SER A 584 26.21 21.55 4.30
C SER A 584 26.44 21.63 5.83
N HIS A 585 26.12 20.55 6.54
CA HIS A 585 26.52 20.36 7.95
C HIS A 585 28.03 20.16 8.10
#